data_AF-A0A1I8CXA8-F1
#
_entry.id   AF-A0A1I8CXA8-F1
#
_cell.length_a   1.000
_cell.length_b   1.000
_cell.length_c   1.000
_cell.angle_alpha   90.00
_cell.angle_beta   90.00
_cell.angle_gamma   90.00
#
_symmetry.space_group_name_H-M   'P 1'
#
loop_
_entity.id
_entity.type
_entity.pdbx_description
1 polymer ?
#
loop_
_entity_poly.entity_id
_entity_poly.type
_entity_poly.pdbx_seq_one_letter_code
_entity_poly.pdbx_strand_id
1 'polypeptide(L)'
;MSFTYYLSLVSIILEVIFVLLYFGFVKVFAKKNIWHPNFKYCMFIFLTAILLMAVSNFLKFSQIFFRYLQLDEYPNYINSLIDVLRGSFHNVLRYSLFQLIFERYYAMKYRKKYENEKHLLVISLLLAVFVFLSFTIRILLLANIIQSLYYSFITSLTDIPMPIFFFLWILESRRLARTNETMKSSLSQKYTIKENNLLLTLLKPMIVIFIISEFATDINLIFIKVFLHLFNTKVASILISVVRDSSLITGLIVFLLKHRKNGKKIIFVKPKFYTNTSTSQKIIQKQVETDEYFKRTTAAW
;
A
#
# COMPACT_ATOMS: atom_id res chain seq x y z
N MET A 1 15.45 -0.58 35.65
CA MET A 1 15.27 -0.81 34.20
C MET A 1 15.10 0.52 33.49
N SER A 2 15.81 0.73 32.37
CA SER A 2 15.72 2.00 31.62
C SER A 2 14.41 2.10 30.81
N PHE A 3 13.93 3.32 30.57
CA PHE A 3 12.76 3.59 29.71
C PHE A 3 12.84 2.93 28.32
N THR A 4 14.03 2.88 27.71
CA THR A 4 14.28 2.26 26.40
C THR A 4 14.00 0.74 26.39
N TYR A 5 14.21 0.05 27.52
CA TYR A 5 13.89 -1.37 27.66
C TYR A 5 12.39 -1.60 27.51
N TYR A 6 11.57 -0.85 28.25
CA TYR A 6 10.11 -0.98 28.18
C TYR A 6 9.59 -0.63 26.78
N LEU A 7 10.13 0.41 26.14
CA LEU A 7 9.78 0.75 24.77
C LEU A 7 10.10 -0.39 23.79
N SER A 8 11.29 -1.00 23.89
CA SER A 8 11.65 -2.13 23.02
C SER A 8 10.72 -3.34 23.21
N LEU A 9 10.33 -3.64 24.45
CA LEU A 9 9.39 -4.72 24.75
C LEU A 9 8.01 -4.46 24.16
N VAL A 10 7.48 -3.23 24.32
CA VAL A 10 6.20 -2.82 23.72
C VAL A 10 6.25 -2.96 22.20
N SER A 11 7.33 -2.50 21.56
CA SER A 11 7.51 -2.64 20.12
C SER A 11 7.52 -4.11 19.66
N ILE A 12 8.23 -4.99 20.37
CA ILE A 12 8.24 -6.42 20.06
C ILE A 12 6.82 -7.00 20.11
N ILE A 13 6.04 -6.66 21.14
CA ILE A 13 4.64 -7.10 21.28
C ILE A 13 3.79 -6.57 20.12
N LEU A 14 3.96 -5.29 19.73
CA LEU A 14 3.26 -4.71 18.59
C LEU A 14 3.58 -5.44 17.29
N GLU A 15 4.84 -5.81 17.05
CA GLU A 15 5.22 -6.56 15.84
C GLU A 15 4.63 -7.98 15.80
N VAL A 16 4.53 -8.65 16.95
CA VAL A 16 3.84 -9.95 17.04
C VAL A 16 2.35 -9.81 16.72
N ILE A 17 1.68 -8.78 17.26
CA ILE A 17 0.28 -8.47 16.95
C ILE A 17 0.13 -8.17 15.46
N PHE A 18 1.07 -7.40 14.89
CA PHE A 18 1.09 -7.07 13.47
C PHE A 18 1.13 -8.32 12.59
N VAL A 19 2.01 -9.28 12.88
CA VAL A 19 2.13 -10.53 12.09
C VAL A 19 0.82 -11.31 12.10
N LEU A 20 0.12 -11.38 13.23
CA LEU A 20 -1.20 -12.03 13.32
C LEU A 20 -2.25 -11.32 12.44
N LEU A 21 -2.29 -9.98 12.49
CA LEU A 21 -3.18 -9.18 11.66
C LEU A 21 -2.85 -9.32 10.17
N TYR A 22 -1.56 -9.39 9.82
CA TYR A 22 -1.08 -9.62 8.46
C TYR A 22 -1.63 -10.91 7.87
N PHE A 23 -1.57 -12.03 8.60
CA PHE A 23 -2.15 -13.30 8.14
C PHE A 23 -3.68 -13.20 7.95
N GLY A 24 -4.37 -12.49 8.85
CA GLY A 24 -5.79 -12.17 8.69
C GLY A 24 -6.07 -11.41 7.40
N PHE A 25 -5.24 -10.42 7.07
CA PHE A 25 -5.31 -9.64 5.84
C PHE A 25 -5.07 -10.49 4.60
N VAL A 26 -3.98 -11.27 4.57
CA VAL A 26 -3.65 -12.16 3.44
C VAL A 26 -4.77 -13.16 3.19
N LYS A 27 -5.38 -13.72 4.24
CA LYS A 27 -6.52 -14.63 4.11
C LYS A 27 -7.75 -13.95 3.50
N VAL A 28 -8.02 -12.70 3.87
CA VAL A 28 -9.12 -11.91 3.27
C VAL A 28 -8.81 -11.62 1.80
N PHE A 29 -7.57 -11.24 1.50
CA PHE A 29 -7.08 -10.92 0.17
C PHE A 29 -7.16 -12.13 -0.78
N ALA A 30 -6.64 -13.29 -0.36
CA ALA A 30 -6.61 -14.51 -1.15
C ALA A 30 -8.00 -15.01 -1.56
N LYS A 31 -9.03 -14.75 -0.74
CA LYS A 31 -10.41 -15.15 -1.03
C LYS A 31 -11.11 -14.29 -2.09
N LYS A 32 -10.53 -13.16 -2.52
CA LYS A 32 -11.18 -12.20 -3.42
C LYS A 32 -10.72 -12.37 -4.87
N ASN A 33 -11.38 -13.26 -5.60
CA ASN A 33 -11.15 -13.40 -7.05
C ASN A 33 -11.62 -12.20 -7.88
N ILE A 34 -12.53 -11.38 -7.34
CA ILE A 34 -13.26 -10.33 -8.06
C ILE A 34 -12.40 -9.09 -8.37
N TRP A 35 -11.30 -8.86 -7.64
CA TRP A 35 -10.50 -7.65 -7.84
C TRP A 35 -9.68 -7.68 -9.12
N HIS A 36 -9.50 -6.52 -9.73
CA HIS A 36 -8.68 -6.36 -10.92
C HIS A 36 -7.25 -6.91 -10.70
N PRO A 37 -6.65 -7.65 -11.65
CA PRO A 37 -5.32 -8.26 -11.48
C PRO A 37 -4.23 -7.26 -11.09
N ASN A 38 -4.21 -6.09 -11.73
CA ASN A 38 -3.21 -5.04 -11.44
C ASN A 38 -3.32 -4.52 -10.01
N PHE A 39 -4.55 -4.41 -9.49
CA PHE A 39 -4.79 -4.03 -8.10
C PHE A 39 -4.21 -5.06 -7.16
N LYS A 40 -4.49 -6.35 -7.42
CA LYS A 40 -4.01 -7.46 -6.58
C LYS A 40 -2.50 -7.45 -6.50
N TYR A 41 -1.82 -7.25 -7.63
CA TYR A 41 -0.37 -7.17 -7.67
C TYR A 41 0.18 -5.99 -6.84
N CYS A 42 -0.36 -4.78 -7.02
CA CYS A 42 0.08 -3.62 -6.23
C CYS A 42 -0.18 -3.81 -4.73
N MET A 43 -1.33 -4.41 -4.39
CA MET A 43 -1.68 -4.73 -3.02
C MET A 43 -0.75 -5.79 -2.43
N PHE A 44 -0.37 -6.80 -3.21
CA PHE A 44 0.58 -7.83 -2.79
C PHE A 44 1.96 -7.24 -2.51
N ILE A 45 2.46 -6.34 -3.38
CA ILE A 45 3.71 -5.60 -3.14
C ILE A 45 3.60 -4.80 -1.84
N PHE A 46 2.52 -4.04 -1.67
CA PHE A 46 2.30 -3.25 -0.46
C PHE A 46 2.31 -4.13 0.80
N LEU A 47 1.59 -5.25 0.80
CA LEU A 47 1.60 -6.20 1.91
C LEU A 47 2.99 -6.77 2.19
N THR A 48 3.72 -7.14 1.14
CA THR A 48 5.10 -7.65 1.28
C THR A 48 6.01 -6.58 1.88
N ALA A 49 5.87 -5.32 1.47
CA ALA A 49 6.63 -4.20 2.01
C ALA A 49 6.35 -3.98 3.50
N ILE A 50 5.08 -4.07 3.93
CA ILE A 50 4.76 -3.96 5.36
C ILE A 50 5.38 -5.12 6.14
N LEU A 51 5.33 -6.35 5.61
CA LEU A 51 5.95 -7.51 6.27
C LEU A 51 7.46 -7.33 6.43
N LEU A 52 8.15 -6.89 5.38
CA LEU A 52 9.60 -6.62 5.43
C LEU A 52 9.94 -5.53 6.46
N MET A 53 9.12 -4.48 6.53
CA MET A 53 9.26 -3.42 7.53
C MET A 53 9.10 -3.98 8.95
N ALA A 54 8.03 -4.72 9.21
CA ALA A 54 7.74 -5.35 10.51
C ALA A 54 8.87 -6.29 10.97
N VAL A 55 9.38 -7.13 10.06
CA VAL A 55 10.53 -8.00 10.36
C VAL A 55 11.77 -7.18 10.72
N SER A 56 12.08 -6.12 9.97
CA SER A 56 13.24 -5.28 10.26
C SER A 56 13.14 -4.52 11.59
N ASN A 57 11.93 -4.06 11.95
CA ASN A 57 11.64 -3.46 13.24
C ASN A 57 11.79 -4.48 14.37
N PHE A 58 11.20 -5.67 14.21
CA PHE A 58 11.33 -6.75 15.19
C PHE A 58 12.80 -7.07 15.47
N LEU A 59 13.62 -7.20 14.43
CA LEU A 59 15.07 -7.41 14.57
C LEU A 59 15.75 -6.27 15.34
N LYS A 60 15.43 -5.01 14.99
CA LYS A 60 15.99 -3.83 15.67
C LYS A 60 15.64 -3.77 17.14
N PHE A 61 14.37 -4.00 17.48
CA PHE A 61 13.90 -3.92 18.87
C PHE A 61 14.37 -5.11 19.70
N SER A 62 14.43 -6.31 19.12
CA SER A 62 15.02 -7.49 19.77
C SER A 62 16.48 -7.25 20.11
N GLN A 63 17.26 -6.66 19.20
CA GLN A 63 18.65 -6.30 19.46
C GLN A 63 18.80 -5.31 20.62
N ILE A 64 17.96 -4.26 20.65
CA ILE A 64 17.96 -3.29 21.76
C ILE A 64 17.63 -4.00 23.08
N PHE A 65 16.64 -4.87 23.08
CA PHE A 65 16.20 -5.64 24.23
C PHE A 65 17.32 -6.57 24.77
N PHE A 66 17.93 -7.38 23.91
CA PHE A 66 19.01 -8.30 24.32
C PHE A 66 20.26 -7.57 24.82
N ARG A 67 20.61 -6.44 24.20
CA ARG A 67 21.70 -5.58 24.70
C ARG A 67 21.45 -5.07 26.12
N TYR A 68 20.20 -4.74 26.45
CA TYR A 68 19.85 -4.33 27.81
C TYR A 68 19.94 -5.45 28.84
N LEU A 69 19.68 -6.69 28.41
CA LEU A 69 19.83 -7.87 29.26
C LEU A 69 21.28 -8.36 29.38
N GLN A 70 22.24 -7.68 28.72
CA GLN A 70 23.63 -8.11 28.63
C GLN A 70 23.79 -9.54 28.07
N LEU A 71 22.82 -9.98 27.26
CA LEU A 71 22.76 -11.35 26.73
C LEU A 71 23.53 -11.52 25.43
N ASP A 72 23.76 -10.44 24.69
CA ASP A 72 24.46 -10.48 23.39
C ASP A 72 25.32 -9.24 23.16
N GLU A 73 26.57 -9.46 22.76
CA GLU A 73 27.44 -8.46 22.14
C GLU A 73 27.36 -8.59 20.61
N TYR A 74 26.28 -8.09 20.01
CA TYR A 74 26.21 -8.01 18.56
C TYR A 74 27.31 -7.08 18.02
N PRO A 75 28.08 -7.52 17.01
CA PRO A 75 29.01 -6.64 16.33
C PRO A 75 28.33 -5.36 15.80
N ASN A 76 29.03 -4.23 15.91
CA ASN A 76 28.50 -2.93 15.49
C ASN A 76 28.04 -2.90 14.01
N TYR A 77 28.64 -3.71 13.14
CA TYR A 77 28.25 -3.79 11.73
C TYR A 77 26.84 -4.37 11.52
N ILE A 78 26.38 -5.29 12.38
CA ILE A 78 25.04 -5.89 12.31
C ILE A 78 23.99 -4.82 12.63
N ASN A 79 24.25 -3.98 13.64
CA ASN A 79 23.37 -2.87 14.00
C ASN A 79 23.21 -1.89 12.83
N SER A 80 24.32 -1.52 12.18
CA SER A 80 24.29 -0.63 11.02
C SER A 80 23.54 -1.25 9.84
N LEU A 81 23.72 -2.55 9.59
CA LEU A 81 23.00 -3.27 8.54
C LEU A 81 21.48 -3.27 8.80
N ILE A 82 21.05 -3.55 10.03
CA ILE A 82 19.63 -3.53 10.41
C ILE A 82 19.05 -2.12 10.22
N ASP A 83 19.77 -1.06 10.58
CA ASP A 83 19.31 0.32 10.38
C ASP A 83 19.18 0.68 8.89
N VAL A 84 20.09 0.21 8.04
CA VAL A 84 19.99 0.37 6.57
C VAL A 84 18.77 -0.39 6.04
N LEU A 85 18.60 -1.66 6.41
CA LEU A 85 17.47 -2.48 5.96
C LEU A 85 16.13 -1.89 6.37
N ARG A 86 15.98 -1.55 7.66
CA ARG A 86 14.78 -0.89 8.18
C ARG A 86 14.49 0.40 7.44
N GLY A 87 15.52 1.22 7.27
CA GLY A 87 15.41 2.48 6.56
C GLY A 87 15.00 2.34 5.09
N SER A 88 15.48 1.30 4.41
CA SER A 88 15.15 0.99 3.03
C SER A 88 13.75 0.38 2.90
N PHE A 89 13.38 -0.56 3.76
CA PHE A 89 12.04 -1.16 3.74
C PHE A 89 10.95 -0.15 4.08
N HIS A 90 11.25 0.84 4.93
CA HIS A 90 10.36 1.98 5.15
C HIS A 90 10.07 2.74 3.86
N ASN A 91 11.10 3.00 3.06
CA ASN A 91 10.94 3.67 1.76
C ASN A 91 10.22 2.77 0.74
N VAL A 92 10.52 1.47 0.70
CA VAL A 92 9.79 0.49 -0.13
C VAL A 92 8.30 0.52 0.21
N LEU A 93 7.96 0.58 1.50
CA LEU A 93 6.58 0.72 1.96
C LEU A 93 5.94 2.01 1.45
N ARG A 94 6.60 3.17 1.60
CA ARG A 94 6.13 4.45 1.07
C ARG A 94 5.84 4.38 -0.44
N TYR A 95 6.78 3.85 -1.23
CA TYR A 95 6.62 3.76 -2.67
C TYR A 95 5.56 2.74 -3.10
N SER A 96 5.40 1.63 -2.38
CA SER A 96 4.33 0.67 -2.65
C SER A 96 2.94 1.26 -2.40
N LEU A 97 2.80 2.14 -1.40
CA LEU A 97 1.56 2.89 -1.17
C LEU A 97 1.31 3.90 -2.28
N PHE A 98 2.35 4.61 -2.72
CA PHE A 98 2.27 5.54 -3.85
C PHE A 98 1.83 4.81 -5.13
N GLN A 99 2.41 3.65 -5.39
CA GLN A 99 2.02 2.76 -6.49
C GLN A 99 0.55 2.37 -6.40
N LEU A 100 0.05 1.99 -5.22
CA LEU A 100 -1.37 1.67 -5.02
C LEU A 100 -2.29 2.86 -5.37
N ILE A 101 -1.96 4.06 -4.89
CA ILE A 101 -2.74 5.28 -5.15
C ILE A 101 -2.70 5.63 -6.64
N PHE A 102 -1.51 5.61 -7.24
CA PHE A 102 -1.31 5.93 -8.65
C PHE A 102 -2.06 4.97 -9.56
N GLU A 103 -1.98 3.67 -9.27
CA GLU A 103 -2.66 2.63 -10.03
C GLU A 103 -4.19 2.80 -9.99
N ARG A 104 -4.76 3.15 -8.84
CA ARG A 104 -6.20 3.47 -8.71
C ARG A 104 -6.59 4.76 -9.44
N TYR A 105 -5.78 5.81 -9.32
CA TYR A 105 -6.00 7.07 -10.05
C TYR A 105 -6.00 6.82 -11.57
N TYR A 106 -5.02 6.06 -12.06
CA TYR A 106 -4.88 5.71 -13.46
C TYR A 106 -6.07 4.88 -13.97
N ALA A 107 -6.46 3.84 -13.20
CA ALA A 107 -7.61 3.00 -13.52
C ALA A 107 -8.91 3.81 -13.70
N MET A 108 -9.07 4.90 -12.96
CA MET A 108 -10.23 5.77 -13.08
C MET A 108 -10.14 6.75 -14.26
N LYS A 109 -8.99 7.44 -14.39
CA LYS A 109 -8.78 8.45 -15.43
C LYS A 109 -8.82 7.84 -16.82
N TYR A 110 -8.20 6.67 -16.99
CA TYR A 110 -8.05 5.97 -18.28
C TYR A 110 -8.92 4.71 -18.38
N ARG A 111 -10.04 4.66 -17.67
CA ARG A 111 -10.96 3.50 -17.60
C ARG A 111 -11.35 2.87 -18.94
N LYS A 112 -11.31 3.62 -20.05
CA LYS A 112 -11.64 3.12 -21.40
C LYS A 112 -10.55 2.20 -21.97
N LYS A 113 -9.29 2.45 -21.60
CA LYS A 113 -8.10 1.75 -22.15
C LYS A 113 -7.37 0.90 -21.10
N TYR A 114 -7.70 1.09 -19.82
CA TYR A 114 -7.02 0.47 -18.68
C TYR A 114 -6.87 -1.06 -18.77
N GLU A 115 -7.87 -1.78 -19.31
CA GLU A 115 -7.80 -3.25 -19.46
C GLU A 115 -6.78 -3.70 -20.53
N ASN A 116 -6.48 -2.86 -21.53
CA ASN A 116 -5.67 -3.23 -22.69
C ASN A 116 -4.22 -2.72 -22.63
N GLU A 117 -3.88 -1.87 -21.66
CA GLU A 117 -2.56 -1.24 -21.60
C GLU A 117 -1.65 -1.87 -20.53
N LYS A 118 -0.39 -2.13 -20.90
CA LYS A 118 0.67 -2.76 -20.06
C LYS A 118 1.23 -1.83 -18.97
N HIS A 119 0.39 -0.97 -18.37
CA HIS A 119 0.83 0.03 -17.38
C HIS A 119 1.54 -0.55 -16.15
N LEU A 120 1.25 -1.80 -15.82
CA LEU A 120 1.85 -2.47 -14.68
C LEU A 120 3.37 -2.63 -14.81
N LEU A 121 3.89 -2.80 -16.02
CA LEU A 121 5.34 -2.89 -16.26
C LEU A 121 6.01 -1.55 -15.96
N VAL A 122 5.43 -0.45 -16.43
CA VAL A 122 5.94 0.91 -16.18
C VAL A 122 5.89 1.23 -14.68
N ILE A 123 4.78 0.91 -14.00
CA ILE A 123 4.63 1.14 -12.56
C ILE A 123 5.63 0.29 -11.76
N SER A 124 5.83 -0.97 -12.14
CA SER A 124 6.79 -1.86 -11.46
C SER A 124 8.24 -1.42 -11.68
N LEU A 125 8.57 -0.94 -12.88
CA LEU A 125 9.89 -0.40 -13.20
C LEU A 125 10.17 0.87 -12.40
N LEU A 126 9.19 1.76 -12.29
CA LEU A 126 9.28 2.95 -11.42
C LEU A 126 9.54 2.56 -9.96
N LEU A 127 8.81 1.58 -9.42
CA LEU A 127 9.05 1.07 -8.07
C LEU A 127 10.49 0.56 -7.92
N ALA A 128 10.96 -0.28 -8.86
CA ALA A 128 12.31 -0.84 -8.81
C ALA A 128 13.39 0.26 -8.78
N VAL A 129 13.23 1.31 -9.59
CA VAL A 129 14.13 2.47 -9.59
C VAL A 129 14.11 3.20 -8.25
N PHE A 130 12.93 3.45 -7.67
CA PHE A 130 12.83 4.12 -6.37
C PHE A 130 13.40 3.29 -5.22
N VAL A 131 13.20 1.97 -5.25
CA VAL A 131 13.80 1.06 -4.28
C VAL A 131 15.32 1.10 -4.38
N PHE A 132 15.87 0.99 -5.59
CA PHE A 132 17.31 1.08 -5.81
C PHE A 132 17.88 2.42 -5.33
N LEU A 133 17.24 3.54 -5.67
CA LEU A 133 17.64 4.87 -5.21
C LEU A 133 17.60 4.99 -3.68
N SER A 134 16.59 4.43 -3.03
CA SER A 134 16.49 4.41 -1.56
C SER A 134 17.68 3.69 -0.92
N PHE A 135 18.04 2.51 -1.43
CA PHE A 135 19.22 1.78 -0.94
C PHE A 135 20.51 2.59 -1.16
N THR A 136 20.68 3.17 -2.35
CA THR A 136 21.86 4.00 -2.67
C THR A 136 21.98 5.19 -1.73
N ILE A 137 20.91 5.96 -1.51
CA ILE A 137 20.94 7.12 -0.61
C ILE A 137 21.26 6.70 0.83
N ARG A 138 20.76 5.54 1.30
CA ARG A 138 21.07 5.00 2.63
C ARG A 138 22.55 4.59 2.76
N ILE A 139 23.12 4.01 1.72
CA ILE A 139 24.56 3.68 1.68
C ILE A 139 25.40 4.96 1.71
N LEU A 140 25.03 5.98 0.94
CA LEU A 140 25.71 7.28 0.94
C LEU A 140 25.62 7.98 2.32
N LEU A 141 24.49 7.86 3.01
CA LEU A 141 24.34 8.33 4.39
C LEU A 141 25.26 7.56 5.36
N LEU A 142 25.34 6.23 5.24
CA LEU A 142 26.20 5.40 6.08
C LEU A 142 27.70 5.70 5.85
N ALA A 143 28.07 5.98 4.59
CA ALA A 143 29.42 6.39 4.21
C ALA A 143 29.76 7.84 4.61
N ASN A 144 28.86 8.54 5.32
CA ASN A 144 28.98 9.96 5.70
C ASN A 144 29.17 10.92 4.51
N ILE A 145 28.78 10.52 3.30
CA ILE A 145 28.83 11.39 2.11
C ILE A 145 27.68 12.40 2.15
N ILE A 146 26.52 11.97 2.65
CA ILE A 146 25.33 12.84 2.83
C ILE A 146 25.15 13.10 4.33
N GLN A 147 24.99 14.37 4.72
CA GLN A 147 24.68 14.69 6.12
C GLN A 147 23.28 14.21 6.51
N SER A 148 23.13 13.76 7.75
CA SER A 148 21.86 13.25 8.30
C SER A 148 20.69 14.25 8.23
N LEU A 149 20.98 15.56 8.26
CA LEU A 149 19.99 16.62 8.11
C LEU A 149 19.45 16.68 6.66
N TYR A 150 20.35 16.69 5.67
CA TYR A 150 19.96 16.66 4.25
C TYR A 150 19.17 15.41 3.90
N TYR A 151 19.57 14.25 4.44
CA TYR A 151 18.81 13.01 4.29
C TYR A 151 17.37 13.18 4.78
N SER A 152 17.18 13.72 5.99
CA SER A 152 15.84 13.96 6.55
C SER A 152 15.01 14.93 5.71
N PHE A 153 15.63 15.98 5.17
CA PHE A 153 14.95 16.93 4.30
C PHE A 153 14.51 16.28 2.99
N ILE A 154 15.39 15.50 2.33
CA ILE A 154 15.06 14.75 1.11
C ILE A 154 13.88 13.81 1.37
N THR A 155 13.90 13.05 2.47
CA THR A 155 12.80 12.12 2.79
C THR A 155 11.47 12.83 3.01
N SER A 156 11.48 13.98 3.69
CA SER A 156 10.25 14.74 3.92
C SER A 156 9.69 15.37 2.64
N LEU A 157 10.56 15.82 1.74
CA LEU A 157 10.13 16.30 0.42
C LEU A 157 9.50 15.18 -0.42
N THR A 158 10.02 13.96 -0.33
CA THR A 158 9.44 12.81 -1.06
C THR A 158 8.07 12.39 -0.57
N ASP A 159 7.64 12.83 0.62
CA ASP A 159 6.30 12.54 1.15
C ASP A 159 5.22 13.49 0.61
N ILE A 160 5.58 14.68 0.12
CA ILE A 160 4.63 15.71 -0.36
C ILE A 160 3.77 15.24 -1.54
N PRO A 161 4.29 14.53 -2.56
CA PRO A 161 3.47 14.07 -3.68
C PRO A 161 2.32 13.14 -3.26
N MET A 162 2.51 12.32 -2.23
CA MET A 162 1.54 11.28 -1.85
C MET A 162 0.16 11.86 -1.46
N PRO A 163 0.04 12.85 -0.54
CA PRO A 163 -1.20 13.58 -0.28
C PRO A 163 -1.84 14.18 -1.53
N ILE A 164 -1.04 14.75 -2.44
CA ILE A 164 -1.52 15.40 -3.67
C ILE A 164 -2.20 14.36 -4.57
N PHE A 165 -1.53 13.24 -4.86
CA PHE A 165 -2.12 12.18 -5.69
C PHE A 165 -3.34 11.54 -5.03
N PHE A 166 -3.32 11.38 -3.70
CA PHE A 166 -4.47 10.87 -2.97
C PHE A 166 -5.68 11.81 -3.07
N PHE A 167 -5.45 13.12 -2.97
CA PHE A 167 -6.48 14.14 -3.15
C PHE A 167 -7.04 14.14 -4.58
N LEU A 168 -6.16 14.07 -5.59
CA LEU A 168 -6.57 13.97 -7.00
C LEU A 168 -7.43 12.71 -7.25
N TRP A 169 -7.09 11.58 -6.63
CA TRP A 169 -7.90 10.36 -6.71
C TRP A 169 -9.31 10.55 -6.14
N ILE A 170 -9.43 11.19 -4.97
CA ILE A 170 -10.73 11.51 -4.36
C ILE A 170 -11.57 12.43 -5.26
N LEU A 171 -10.95 13.47 -5.82
CA LEU A 171 -11.65 14.42 -6.69
C LEU A 171 -12.20 13.72 -7.93
N GLU A 172 -11.38 12.91 -8.60
CA GLU A 172 -11.81 12.17 -9.78
C GLU A 172 -12.91 11.17 -9.46
N SER A 173 -12.89 10.55 -8.26
CA SER A 173 -13.94 9.61 -7.82
C SER A 173 -15.28 10.31 -7.64
N ARG A 174 -15.27 11.49 -7.01
CA ARG A 174 -16.47 12.31 -6.85
C ARG A 174 -17.01 12.79 -8.19
N ARG A 175 -16.13 13.23 -9.10
CA ARG A 175 -16.50 13.66 -10.45
C ARG A 175 -17.18 12.54 -11.23
N LEU A 176 -16.59 11.33 -11.22
CA LEU A 176 -17.13 10.18 -11.91
C LEU A 176 -18.44 9.70 -11.29
N ALA A 177 -18.57 9.70 -9.96
CA ALA A 177 -19.82 9.34 -9.30
C ALA A 177 -21.00 10.23 -9.76
N ARG A 178 -20.77 11.54 -9.94
CA ARG A 178 -21.79 12.48 -10.43
C ARG A 178 -22.14 12.31 -11.91
N THR A 179 -21.17 11.92 -12.75
CA THR A 179 -21.35 11.82 -14.21
C THR A 179 -21.80 10.43 -14.68
N ASN A 180 -21.71 9.41 -13.83
CA ASN A 180 -22.08 8.04 -14.20
C ASN A 180 -23.60 7.83 -14.35
N GLU A 181 -24.42 8.72 -13.76
CA GLU A 181 -25.87 8.70 -13.91
C GLU A 181 -26.33 9.25 -15.28
N THR A 182 -25.50 10.07 -15.93
CA THR A 182 -25.85 10.76 -17.18
C THR A 182 -25.16 10.18 -18.41
N MET A 183 -24.04 9.45 -18.26
CA MET A 183 -23.32 8.87 -19.39
C MET A 183 -23.83 7.47 -19.78
N LYS A 184 -24.04 7.24 -21.08
CA LYS A 184 -24.10 5.89 -21.67
C LYS A 184 -22.71 5.24 -21.61
N SER A 185 -22.38 4.59 -20.49
CA SER A 185 -21.13 3.86 -20.29
C SER A 185 -21.29 2.35 -20.49
N SER A 186 -20.23 1.68 -20.96
CA SER A 186 -20.23 0.22 -21.10
C SER A 186 -20.28 -0.49 -19.73
N LEU A 187 -20.74 -1.74 -19.71
CA LEU A 187 -20.83 -2.54 -18.48
C LEU A 187 -19.48 -2.66 -17.75
N SER A 188 -18.39 -2.88 -18.49
CA SER A 188 -17.01 -2.89 -17.94
C SER A 188 -16.69 -1.55 -17.25
N GLN A 189 -16.97 -0.40 -17.87
CA GLN A 189 -16.70 0.90 -17.27
C GLN A 189 -17.50 1.15 -15.98
N LYS A 190 -18.78 0.76 -15.96
CA LYS A 190 -19.63 0.85 -14.76
C LYS A 190 -19.09 -0.02 -13.64
N TYR A 191 -18.61 -1.22 -13.98
CA TYR A 191 -17.97 -2.13 -13.05
C TYR A 191 -16.68 -1.53 -12.46
N THR A 192 -15.77 -1.02 -13.29
CA THR A 192 -14.52 -0.37 -12.85
C THR A 192 -14.78 0.82 -11.92
N ILE A 193 -15.79 1.65 -12.22
CA ILE A 193 -16.17 2.79 -11.35
C ILE A 193 -16.69 2.29 -10.00
N LYS A 194 -17.58 1.28 -10.00
CA LYS A 194 -18.15 0.72 -8.77
C LYS A 194 -17.08 0.04 -7.92
N GLU A 195 -16.17 -0.72 -8.53
CA GLU A 195 -15.04 -1.34 -7.87
C GLU A 195 -14.12 -0.28 -7.25
N ASN A 196 -13.74 0.76 -8.01
CA ASN A 196 -12.89 1.84 -7.50
C ASN A 196 -13.53 2.61 -6.35
N ASN A 197 -14.84 2.88 -6.39
CA ASN A 197 -15.54 3.54 -5.28
C ASN A 197 -15.59 2.66 -4.01
N LEU A 198 -15.78 1.34 -4.18
CA LEU A 198 -15.71 0.39 -3.07
C LEU A 198 -14.30 0.36 -2.48
N LEU A 199 -13.27 0.23 -3.31
CA LEU A 199 -11.88 0.19 -2.89
C LEU A 199 -11.45 1.49 -2.22
N LEU A 200 -11.85 2.66 -2.75
CA LEU A 200 -11.63 3.95 -2.11
C LEU A 200 -12.25 3.97 -0.71
N THR A 201 -13.47 3.48 -0.54
CA THR A 201 -14.14 3.45 0.77
C THR A 201 -13.42 2.55 1.79
N LEU A 202 -12.83 1.45 1.32
CA LEU A 202 -12.10 0.47 2.12
C LEU A 202 -10.69 0.97 2.48
N LEU A 203 -9.93 1.45 1.50
CA LEU A 203 -8.53 1.83 1.64
C LEU A 203 -8.33 3.25 2.20
N LYS A 204 -9.28 4.18 1.96
CA LYS A 204 -9.14 5.59 2.35
C LYS A 204 -8.68 5.79 3.79
N PRO A 205 -9.28 5.16 4.83
CA PRO A 205 -8.85 5.40 6.20
C PRO A 205 -7.42 4.95 6.46
N MET A 206 -7.02 3.80 5.91
CA MET A 206 -5.67 3.27 6.04
C MET A 206 -4.66 4.23 5.41
N ILE A 207 -4.94 4.70 4.20
CA ILE A 207 -4.07 5.66 3.48
C ILE A 207 -3.98 6.99 4.24
N VAL A 208 -5.10 7.51 4.75
CA VAL A 208 -5.13 8.77 5.53
C VAL A 208 -4.33 8.64 6.82
N ILE A 209 -4.51 7.56 7.57
CA ILE A 209 -3.74 7.29 8.80
C ILE A 209 -2.24 7.25 8.48
N PHE A 210 -1.86 6.53 7.42
CA PHE A 210 -0.47 6.43 7.00
C PHE A 210 0.11 7.80 6.63
N ILE A 211 -0.53 8.55 5.73
CA ILE A 211 -0.10 9.88 5.30
C ILE A 211 0.09 10.83 6.48
N ILE A 212 -0.90 10.90 7.38
CA ILE A 212 -0.83 11.79 8.55
C ILE A 212 0.33 11.37 9.46
N SER A 213 0.46 10.07 9.73
CA SER A 213 1.51 9.55 10.62
C SER A 213 2.92 9.76 10.05
N GLU A 214 3.13 9.52 8.76
CA GLU A 214 4.42 9.75 8.09
C GLU A 214 4.80 11.22 8.12
N PHE A 215 3.89 12.09 7.69
CA PHE A 215 4.14 13.52 7.65
C PHE A 215 4.42 14.10 9.05
N ALA A 216 3.60 13.72 10.04
CA ALA A 216 3.80 14.15 11.41
C ALA A 216 5.14 13.66 11.98
N THR A 217 5.52 12.41 11.73
CA THR A 217 6.77 11.86 12.27
C THR A 217 8.02 12.40 11.57
N ASP A 218 7.97 12.64 10.26
CA ASP A 218 9.07 13.25 9.51
C ASP A 218 9.31 14.71 9.93
N ILE A 219 8.24 15.50 10.12
CA ILE A 219 8.36 16.87 10.65
C ILE A 219 8.95 16.86 12.06
N ASN A 220 8.47 15.98 12.94
CA ASN A 220 9.01 15.86 14.29
C ASN A 220 10.49 15.45 14.28
N LEU A 221 10.91 14.57 13.36
CA LEU A 221 12.31 14.18 13.21
C LEU A 221 13.19 15.37 12.84
N ILE A 222 12.75 16.21 11.89
CA ILE A 222 13.46 17.45 11.52
C ILE A 222 13.52 18.39 12.72
N PHE A 223 12.39 18.59 13.40
CA PHE A 223 12.31 19.47 14.56
C PHE A 223 13.28 19.05 15.67
N ILE A 224 13.32 17.75 16.00
CA ILE A 224 14.25 17.21 16.99
C ILE A 224 15.71 17.44 16.59
N LYS A 225 16.06 17.19 15.31
CA LYS A 225 17.42 17.34 14.81
C LYS A 225 17.90 18.80 14.78
N VAL A 226 17.00 19.75 14.54
CA VAL A 226 17.33 21.18 14.38
C VAL A 226 17.26 21.93 15.71
N PHE A 227 16.24 21.69 16.53
CA PHE A 227 15.94 22.53 17.70
C PHE A 227 16.27 21.86 19.03
N LEU A 228 16.31 20.53 19.10
CA LEU A 228 16.47 19.78 20.34
C LEU A 228 17.81 19.05 20.40
N HIS A 229 18.91 19.77 20.20
CA HIS A 229 20.29 19.24 20.27
C HIS A 229 20.60 18.47 21.58
N LEU A 230 19.86 18.73 22.66
CA LEU A 230 20.01 18.10 23.97
C LEU A 230 19.19 16.80 24.14
N PHE A 231 18.25 16.50 23.24
CA PHE A 231 17.41 15.31 23.37
C PHE A 231 18.12 14.09 22.79
N ASN A 232 18.07 12.96 23.50
CA ASN A 232 18.69 11.72 23.03
C ASN A 232 17.99 11.25 21.75
N THR A 233 18.62 11.52 20.60
CA THR A 233 18.11 11.23 19.25
C THR A 233 17.75 9.75 19.07
N LYS A 234 18.38 8.84 19.82
CA LYS A 234 18.06 7.41 19.82
C LYS A 234 16.68 7.14 20.41
N VAL A 235 16.37 7.72 21.58
CA VAL A 235 15.05 7.56 22.23
C VAL A 235 13.95 8.14 21.35
N ALA A 236 14.20 9.31 20.76
CA ALA A 236 13.25 9.94 19.86
C ALA A 236 12.98 9.11 18.60
N SER A 237 14.03 8.50 18.02
CA SER A 237 13.87 7.61 16.86
C SER A 237 13.05 6.35 17.17
N ILE A 238 13.18 5.81 18.39
CA ILE A 238 12.40 4.64 18.84
C ILE A 238 10.93 5.03 18.99
N LEU A 239 10.64 6.17 19.65
CA LEU A 239 9.28 6.67 19.81
C LEU A 239 8.59 6.92 18.46
N ILE A 240 9.31 7.55 17.52
CA ILE A 240 8.82 7.76 16.15
C ILE A 240 8.49 6.43 15.48
N SER A 241 9.36 5.42 15.63
CA SER A 241 9.13 4.09 15.05
C SER A 241 7.87 3.45 15.64
N VAL A 242 7.71 3.48 16.97
CA VAL A 242 6.52 2.95 17.68
C VAL A 242 5.23 3.61 17.18
N VAL A 243 5.25 4.94 16.97
CA VAL A 243 4.08 5.67 16.45
C VAL A 243 3.72 5.20 15.03
N ARG A 244 4.72 4.97 14.17
CA ARG A 244 4.50 4.46 12.81
C ARG A 244 3.97 3.03 12.81
N ASP A 245 4.53 2.16 13.63
CA ASP A 245 4.11 0.76 13.72
C ASP A 245 2.66 0.67 14.24
N SER A 246 2.34 1.50 15.24
CA SER A 246 0.98 1.63 15.78
C SER A 246 0.00 2.19 14.74
N SER A 247 0.41 3.14 13.91
CA SER A 247 -0.44 3.70 12.85
C SER A 247 -0.73 2.66 11.76
N LEU A 248 0.27 1.83 11.40
CA LEU A 248 0.11 0.71 10.48
C LEU A 248 -0.86 -0.33 11.00
N ILE A 249 -0.70 -0.78 12.25
CA ILE A 249 -1.61 -1.71 12.92
C ILE A 249 -3.03 -1.15 12.92
N THR A 250 -3.20 0.11 13.31
CA THR A 250 -4.50 0.79 13.33
C THR A 250 -5.11 0.84 11.92
N GLY A 251 -4.32 1.17 10.90
CA GLY A 251 -4.74 1.18 9.50
C GLY A 251 -5.25 -0.18 9.02
N LEU A 252 -4.53 -1.26 9.34
CA LEU A 252 -4.94 -2.63 9.01
C LEU A 252 -6.22 -3.06 9.74
N ILE A 253 -6.34 -2.77 11.04
CA ILE A 253 -7.56 -3.07 11.81
C ILE A 253 -8.76 -2.34 11.20
N VAL A 254 -8.63 -1.04 10.91
CA VAL A 254 -9.70 -0.25 10.30
C VAL A 254 -10.08 -0.81 8.93
N PHE A 255 -9.11 -1.22 8.11
CA PHE A 255 -9.37 -1.87 6.84
C PHE A 255 -10.17 -3.18 7.01
N LEU A 256 -9.73 -4.06 7.91
CA LEU A 256 -10.39 -5.35 8.16
C LEU A 256 -11.83 -5.18 8.66
N LEU A 257 -12.05 -4.24 9.59
CA LEU A 257 -13.37 -3.92 10.12
C LEU A 257 -14.31 -3.38 9.02
N LYS A 258 -13.81 -2.45 8.20
CA LYS A 258 -14.58 -1.94 7.06
C LYS A 258 -14.88 -3.01 6.02
N HIS A 259 -13.90 -3.86 5.73
CA HIS A 259 -14.08 -4.98 4.81
C HIS A 259 -15.16 -5.94 5.32
N ARG A 260 -15.15 -6.29 6.62
CA ARG A 260 -16.20 -7.13 7.24
C ARG A 260 -17.59 -6.50 7.13
N LYS A 261 -17.71 -5.20 7.38
CA LYS A 261 -18.99 -4.46 7.30
C LYS A 261 -19.53 -4.40 5.86
N ASN A 262 -18.66 -4.15 4.88
CA ASN A 262 -19.06 -4.05 3.48
C ASN A 262 -19.26 -5.42 2.82
N GLY A 263 -18.51 -6.44 3.21
CA GLY A 263 -18.70 -7.82 2.77
C GLY A 263 -20.09 -8.37 3.12
N LYS A 264 -20.61 -8.03 4.32
CA LYS A 264 -21.99 -8.33 4.71
C LYS A 264 -23.04 -7.63 3.83
N LYS A 265 -22.77 -6.40 3.36
CA LYS A 265 -23.69 -5.65 2.48
C LYS A 265 -23.70 -6.17 1.03
N ILE A 266 -22.57 -6.69 0.53
CA ILE A 266 -22.47 -7.16 -0.87
C ILE A 266 -23.17 -8.52 -1.06
N ILE A 267 -23.28 -9.35 -0.01
CA ILE A 267 -23.98 -10.65 -0.07
C ILE A 267 -25.51 -10.48 -0.30
N PHE A 268 -26.08 -9.33 0.04
CA PHE A 268 -27.51 -9.05 -0.16
C PHE A 268 -27.88 -8.54 -1.56
N VAL A 269 -26.91 -8.36 -2.45
CA VAL A 269 -27.18 -8.12 -3.87
C VAL A 269 -26.73 -9.36 -4.64
N LYS A 270 -27.39 -10.50 -4.40
CA LYS A 270 -27.43 -11.53 -5.43
C LYS A 270 -27.99 -10.83 -6.67
N PRO A 271 -27.30 -10.86 -7.82
CA PRO A 271 -27.93 -10.41 -9.05
C PRO A 271 -29.22 -11.20 -9.18
N LYS A 272 -30.37 -10.51 -9.16
CA LYS A 272 -31.55 -11.01 -9.85
C LYS A 272 -31.10 -11.10 -11.30
N PHE A 273 -30.50 -12.22 -11.67
CA PHE A 273 -30.52 -12.64 -13.05
C PHE A 273 -32.00 -12.73 -13.36
N TYR A 274 -32.52 -11.71 -14.05
CA TYR A 274 -33.76 -11.83 -14.76
C TYR A 274 -33.51 -12.96 -15.76
N THR A 275 -33.89 -14.18 -15.38
CA THR A 275 -34.04 -15.30 -16.26
C THR A 275 -35.21 -14.99 -17.19
N ASN A 276 -35.01 -14.06 -18.12
CA ASN A 276 -35.70 -14.11 -19.40
C ASN A 276 -34.92 -15.11 -20.25
N THR A 277 -35.13 -16.38 -19.93
CA THR A 277 -34.52 -17.56 -20.57
C THR A 277 -34.90 -17.67 -22.05
N SER A 278 -35.94 -16.98 -22.52
CA SER A 278 -36.38 -17.08 -23.92
C SER A 278 -35.65 -16.14 -24.89
N THR A 279 -35.14 -14.99 -24.45
CA THR A 279 -34.47 -14.01 -25.34
C THR A 279 -32.94 -14.17 -25.36
N SER A 280 -32.36 -14.57 -24.23
CA SER A 280 -30.90 -14.68 -24.08
C SER A 280 -30.31 -15.89 -24.83
N GLN A 281 -31.06 -17.00 -24.92
CA GLN A 281 -30.64 -18.16 -25.71
C GLN A 281 -30.70 -17.90 -27.23
N LYS A 282 -31.67 -17.10 -27.71
CA LYS A 282 -31.74 -16.69 -29.11
C LYS A 282 -30.61 -15.78 -29.54
N ILE A 283 -30.10 -14.92 -28.65
CA ILE A 283 -28.97 -14.02 -28.96
C ILE A 283 -27.65 -14.82 -29.00
N ILE A 284 -27.45 -15.76 -28.07
CA ILE A 284 -26.25 -16.59 -28.04
C ILE A 284 -26.20 -17.56 -29.24
N GLN A 285 -27.33 -18.17 -29.63
CA GLN A 285 -27.37 -19.02 -30.84
C GLN A 285 -27.06 -18.23 -32.12
N LYS A 286 -27.62 -17.03 -32.28
CA LYS A 286 -27.37 -16.19 -33.47
C LYS A 286 -25.93 -15.67 -33.55
N GLN A 287 -25.26 -15.53 -32.39
CA GLN A 287 -23.86 -15.09 -32.30
C GLN A 287 -22.87 -16.22 -32.59
N VAL A 288 -23.20 -17.47 -32.21
CA VAL A 288 -22.40 -18.65 -32.58
C VAL A 288 -22.50 -18.96 -34.08
N GLU A 289 -23.67 -18.78 -34.70
CA GLU A 289 -23.83 -18.94 -36.16
C GLU A 289 -23.04 -17.88 -36.96
N THR A 290 -22.93 -16.65 -36.45
CA THR A 290 -22.17 -15.59 -37.13
C THR A 290 -20.66 -15.79 -37.01
N ASP A 291 -20.16 -16.31 -35.89
CA ASP A 291 -18.74 -16.64 -35.70
C ASP A 291 -18.31 -17.87 -36.52
N GLU A 292 -19.18 -18.87 -36.70
CA GLU A 292 -18.90 -19.99 -37.61
C GLU A 292 -18.90 -19.57 -39.09
N TYR A 293 -19.81 -18.67 -39.48
CA TYR A 293 -19.84 -18.13 -40.85
C TYR A 293 -18.56 -17.32 -41.15
N PHE A 294 -18.10 -16.50 -40.21
CA PHE A 294 -16.86 -15.72 -40.35
C PHE A 294 -15.60 -16.60 -40.42
N LYS A 295 -15.57 -17.72 -39.68
CA LYS A 295 -14.47 -18.70 -39.78
C LYS A 295 -14.45 -19.45 -41.10
N ARG A 296 -15.61 -19.73 -41.70
CA ARG A 296 -15.69 -20.41 -43.01
C ARG A 296 -15.32 -19.50 -44.18
N THR A 297 -15.64 -18.21 -44.12
CA THR A 297 -15.31 -17.25 -45.19
C THR A 297 -13.86 -16.78 -45.17
N THR A 298 -13.18 -16.83 -44.02
CA THR A 298 -11.75 -16.48 -43.89
C THR A 298 -10.79 -17.64 -44.14
N ALA A 299 -11.28 -18.88 -44.19
CA ALA A 299 -10.49 -20.05 -44.56
C ALA A 299 -10.43 -20.32 -46.08
N ALA A 300 -11.14 -19.51 -46.88
CA ALA A 300 -11.21 -19.63 -48.34
C ALA A 300 -10.43 -18.53 -49.08
N TRP A 301 -9.53 -17.83 -48.39
CA TRP A 301 -8.59 -16.85 -48.95
C TRP A 301 -7.16 -17.21 -48.54
#